data_AF-A0A4R8MT17-F1
#
_entry.id   AF-A0A4R8MT17-F1
#
_cell.length_a   1.000
_cell.length_b   1.000
_cell.length_c   1.000
_cell.angle_alpha   90.00
_cell.angle_beta   90.00
_cell.angle_gamma   90.00
#
_symmetry.space_group_name_H-M   'P 1'
#
loop_
_entity.id
_entity.type
_entity.pdbx_description
1 polymer ?
#
loop_
_entity_poly.entity_id
_entity_poly.type
_entity_poly.pdbx_seq_one_letter_code
_entity_poly.pdbx_strand_id
1 'polypeptide(L)'
;MLKKLLFVALAFSLTNCLILNPAGATIDREKGSVVASRITDAAIQTDLINSTVLAGRASVSILSLLASDIANIDAAKYYVKADVDQCVNDIQGFKGFLLGSTITNIISCQDLKTDGYFTGDPFPSF
;
A
#
# COMPACT_ATOMS: atom_id res chain seq x y z
N MET A 1 -18.63 44.14 -1.85
CA MET A 1 -17.45 43.56 -1.17
C MET A 1 -17.64 42.10 -0.77
N LEU A 2 -18.87 41.64 -0.47
CA LEU A 2 -19.19 40.25 -0.14
C LEU A 2 -18.75 39.21 -1.20
N LYS A 3 -18.90 39.52 -2.50
CA LYS A 3 -18.47 38.63 -3.60
C LYS A 3 -16.96 38.34 -3.57
N LYS A 4 -16.13 39.32 -3.22
CA LYS A 4 -14.66 39.14 -3.16
C LYS A 4 -14.24 38.26 -1.96
N LEU A 5 -14.92 38.38 -0.83
CA LEU A 5 -14.71 37.52 0.35
C LEU A 5 -15.09 36.05 0.08
N LEU A 6 -16.15 35.82 -0.69
CA LEU A 6 -16.60 34.47 -1.05
C LEU A 6 -15.61 33.76 -1.98
N PHE A 7 -15.00 34.47 -2.93
CA PHE A 7 -13.93 33.92 -3.77
C PHE A 7 -12.65 33.62 -2.99
N VAL A 8 -12.30 34.45 -1.99
CA VAL A 8 -11.15 34.20 -1.11
C VAL A 8 -11.41 32.99 -0.20
N ALA A 9 -12.61 32.86 0.38
CA ALA A 9 -12.99 31.70 1.18
C ALA A 9 -13.02 30.40 0.35
N LEU A 10 -13.49 30.46 -0.89
CA LEU A 10 -13.48 29.31 -1.82
C LEU A 10 -12.05 28.92 -2.22
N ALA A 11 -11.18 29.90 -2.47
CA ALA A 11 -9.76 29.67 -2.73
C ALA A 11 -9.06 29.03 -1.51
N PHE A 12 -9.36 29.49 -0.29
CA PHE A 12 -8.85 28.87 0.94
C PHE A 12 -9.38 27.43 1.16
N SER A 13 -10.62 27.14 0.76
CA SER A 13 -11.19 25.79 0.85
C SER A 13 -10.50 24.80 -0.12
N LEU A 14 -10.03 25.28 -1.27
CA LEU A 14 -9.33 24.47 -2.27
C LEU A 14 -7.84 24.27 -1.93
N THR A 15 -7.23 25.23 -1.23
CA THR A 15 -5.84 25.07 -0.75
C THR A 15 -5.74 24.06 0.39
N ASN A 16 -6.81 23.79 1.13
CA ASN A 16 -6.83 22.72 2.14
C ASN A 16 -6.85 21.31 1.52
N CYS A 17 -7.13 21.14 0.22
CA CYS A 17 -6.94 19.83 -0.42
C CYS A 17 -5.53 19.63 -0.99
N LEU A 18 -4.79 20.72 -1.24
CA LEU A 18 -3.49 20.69 -1.92
C LEU A 18 -2.30 20.95 -0.98
N ILE A 19 -2.52 21.62 0.15
CA ILE A 19 -1.47 21.98 1.14
C ILE A 19 -1.44 21.01 2.33
N LEU A 20 -2.42 20.09 2.44
CA LEU A 20 -2.50 19.10 3.53
C LEU A 20 -1.76 17.78 3.23
N ASN A 21 -1.23 17.60 2.01
CA ASN A 21 -0.38 16.45 1.64
C ASN A 21 0.96 16.37 2.41
N PRO A 22 1.74 17.47 2.58
CA PRO A 22 2.98 17.39 3.34
C PRO A 22 2.80 17.36 4.87
N ALA A 23 1.57 17.52 5.38
CA ALA A 23 1.25 17.52 6.81
C ALA A 23 0.43 16.30 7.29
N GLY A 24 0.20 15.30 6.42
CA GLY A 24 -0.43 14.03 6.80
C GLY A 24 -1.93 14.12 7.15
N ALA A 25 -2.63 15.13 6.66
CA ALA A 25 -4.05 15.36 7.01
C ALA A 25 -5.06 14.80 5.99
N THR A 26 -4.60 14.29 4.85
CA THR A 26 -5.30 13.20 4.17
C THR A 26 -4.71 11.91 4.73
N ILE A 27 -5.39 11.34 5.72
CA ILE A 27 -5.05 10.02 6.24
C ILE A 27 -5.51 9.01 5.17
N ASP A 28 -4.76 8.91 4.07
CA ASP A 28 -4.99 7.90 3.04
C ASP A 28 -4.67 6.54 3.67
N ARG A 29 -5.74 5.79 3.96
CA ARG A 29 -5.69 4.45 4.56
C ARG A 29 -6.44 3.49 3.69
N GLU A 30 -5.94 2.27 3.66
CA GLU A 30 -6.61 1.16 3.00
C GLU A 30 -6.95 0.09 4.03
N LYS A 31 -8.17 -0.43 3.91
CA LYS A 31 -8.62 -1.54 4.75
C LYS A 31 -7.77 -2.76 4.44
N GLY A 32 -7.38 -3.52 5.47
CA GLY A 32 -6.49 -4.67 5.36
C GLY A 32 -6.99 -5.72 4.35
N SER A 33 -8.30 -5.91 4.21
CA SER A 33 -8.86 -6.80 3.18
C SER A 33 -8.51 -6.37 1.74
N VAL A 34 -8.40 -5.06 1.49
CA VAL A 34 -7.97 -4.51 0.19
C VAL A 34 -6.46 -4.65 0.03
N VAL A 35 -5.70 -4.32 1.09
CA VAL A 35 -4.24 -4.45 1.13
C VAL A 35 -3.80 -5.90 0.86
N ALA A 36 -4.46 -6.87 1.49
CA ALA A 36 -4.20 -8.29 1.31
C ALA A 36 -4.36 -8.72 -0.16
N SER A 37 -5.43 -8.28 -0.84
CA SER A 37 -5.62 -8.54 -2.27
C SER A 37 -4.48 -7.94 -3.09
N ARG A 38 -4.15 -6.66 -2.85
CA ARG A 38 -3.12 -5.95 -3.62
C ARG A 38 -1.74 -6.62 -3.52
N ILE A 39 -1.34 -7.05 -2.31
CA ILE A 39 -0.07 -7.75 -2.09
C ILE A 39 -0.06 -9.11 -2.77
N THR A 40 -1.17 -9.86 -2.69
CA THR A 40 -1.33 -11.15 -3.36
C THR A 40 -1.26 -11.01 -4.87
N ASP A 41 -2.00 -10.05 -5.43
CA ASP A 41 -2.02 -9.77 -6.87
C ASP A 41 -0.63 -9.34 -7.38
N ALA A 42 0.06 -8.49 -6.62
CA ALA A 42 1.43 -8.07 -6.91
C ALA A 42 2.39 -9.28 -6.95
N ALA A 43 2.30 -10.17 -5.96
CA ALA A 43 3.16 -11.35 -5.89
C ALA A 43 2.91 -12.32 -7.05
N ILE A 44 1.64 -12.56 -7.40
CA ILE A 44 1.25 -13.40 -8.54
C ILE A 44 1.80 -12.81 -9.85
N GLN A 45 1.61 -11.50 -10.04
CA GLN A 45 2.06 -10.82 -11.25
C GLN A 45 3.57 -10.90 -11.41
N THR A 46 4.32 -10.66 -10.34
CA THR A 46 5.79 -10.75 -10.36
C THR A 46 6.26 -12.16 -10.66
N ASP A 47 5.64 -13.18 -10.06
CA ASP A 47 5.99 -14.57 -10.35
C ASP A 47 5.73 -14.93 -11.80
N LEU A 48 4.59 -14.50 -12.34
CA LEU A 48 4.23 -14.73 -13.73
C LEU A 48 5.24 -14.07 -14.69
N ILE A 49 5.62 -12.83 -14.40
CA ILE A 49 6.62 -12.10 -15.19
C ILE A 49 7.97 -12.80 -15.09
N ASN A 50 8.45 -13.07 -13.88
CA ASN A 50 9.76 -13.68 -13.65
C ASN A 50 9.85 -15.05 -14.31
N SER A 51 8.85 -15.92 -14.13
CA SER A 51 8.88 -17.26 -14.69
C SER A 51 8.82 -17.23 -16.22
N THR A 52 8.04 -16.31 -16.78
CA THR A 52 7.93 -16.16 -18.24
C THR A 52 9.25 -15.66 -18.82
N VAL A 53 9.88 -14.67 -18.19
CA VAL A 53 11.15 -14.09 -18.67
C VAL A 53 12.33 -15.03 -18.45
N LEU A 54 12.43 -15.68 -17.29
CA LEU A 54 13.61 -16.46 -16.89
C LEU A 54 13.51 -17.94 -17.30
N ALA A 55 12.31 -18.50 -17.38
CA ALA A 55 12.09 -19.92 -17.68
C ALA A 55 11.25 -20.17 -18.95
N GLY A 56 10.79 -19.11 -19.63
CA GLY A 56 10.01 -19.23 -20.87
C GLY A 56 8.60 -19.79 -20.69
N ARG A 57 8.12 -19.93 -19.45
CA ARG A 57 6.79 -20.47 -19.13
C ARG A 57 6.15 -19.74 -17.97
N ALA A 58 4.87 -19.46 -18.09
CA ALA A 58 4.05 -18.88 -17.05
C ALA A 58 3.83 -19.88 -15.90
N SER A 59 4.19 -19.48 -14.68
CA SER A 59 3.93 -20.24 -13.46
C SER A 59 3.79 -19.28 -12.28
N VAL A 60 2.96 -19.65 -11.30
CA VAL A 60 2.75 -18.89 -10.08
C VAL A 60 3.16 -19.77 -8.91
N SER A 61 4.01 -19.27 -8.00
CA SER A 61 4.32 -19.97 -6.77
C SER A 61 3.09 -20.03 -5.88
N ILE A 62 2.92 -21.14 -5.16
CA ILE A 62 1.90 -21.23 -4.12
C ILE A 62 2.13 -20.19 -3.01
N LEU A 63 3.38 -19.75 -2.81
CA LEU A 63 3.72 -18.71 -1.84
C LEU A 63 3.19 -17.34 -2.25
N SER A 64 2.98 -17.07 -3.55
CA SER A 64 2.34 -15.83 -4.01
C SER A 64 0.87 -15.76 -3.59
N LEU A 65 0.19 -16.91 -3.46
CA LEU A 65 -1.19 -16.98 -2.97
C LEU A 65 -1.29 -16.77 -1.46
N LEU A 66 -0.18 -16.93 -0.74
CA LEU A 66 -0.05 -16.71 0.70
C LEU A 66 0.66 -15.40 1.01
N ALA A 67 0.81 -14.51 0.02
CA ALA A 67 1.63 -13.31 0.18
C ALA A 67 1.09 -12.37 1.26
N SER A 68 -0.24 -12.21 1.37
CA SER A 68 -0.84 -11.42 2.45
C SER A 68 -0.55 -11.98 3.84
N ASP A 69 -0.54 -13.31 3.97
CA ASP A 69 -0.28 -13.98 5.25
C ASP A 69 1.19 -13.86 5.63
N ILE A 70 2.09 -13.98 4.64
CA ILE A 70 3.54 -13.74 4.81
C ILE A 70 3.81 -12.29 5.23
N ALA A 71 3.05 -11.33 4.69
CA ALA A 71 3.09 -9.92 5.07
C ALA A 71 2.33 -9.62 6.38
N ASN A 72 1.77 -10.65 7.04
CA ASN A 72 1.05 -10.52 8.31
C ASN A 72 -0.09 -9.48 8.27
N ILE A 73 -0.84 -9.45 7.16
CA ILE A 73 -1.95 -8.51 6.99
C ILE A 73 -3.18 -8.96 7.78
N ASP A 74 -3.64 -8.10 8.67
CA ASP A 74 -4.93 -8.24 9.35
C ASP A 74 -6.03 -7.55 8.54
N ALA A 75 -6.99 -8.35 8.04
CA ALA A 75 -8.08 -7.87 7.21
C ALA A 75 -9.00 -6.84 7.89
N ALA A 76 -9.03 -6.81 9.23
CA ALA A 76 -9.85 -5.88 10.00
C ALA A 76 -9.19 -4.52 10.23
N LYS A 77 -7.86 -4.43 10.08
CA LYS A 77 -7.10 -3.20 10.34
C LYS A 77 -7.05 -2.26 9.14
N TYR A 78 -6.50 -1.07 9.37
CA TYR A 78 -6.24 -0.06 8.35
C TYR A 78 -4.74 0.24 8.27
N TYR A 79 -4.23 0.31 7.05
CA TYR A 79 -2.80 0.51 6.77
C TYR A 79 -2.56 1.84 6.07
N VAL A 80 -1.41 2.44 6.32
CA VAL A 80 -0.94 3.66 5.64
C VAL A 80 -0.78 3.36 4.15
N LYS A 81 -1.57 4.03 3.30
CA LYS A 81 -1.59 3.76 1.84
C LYS A 81 -0.20 3.90 1.21
N ALA A 82 0.56 4.93 1.59
CA ALA A 82 1.90 5.15 1.06
C ALA A 82 2.87 3.98 1.33
N ASP A 83 2.78 3.39 2.53
CA ASP A 83 3.61 2.23 2.90
C ASP A 83 3.18 1.00 2.10
N VAL A 84 1.87 0.79 1.93
CA VAL A 84 1.31 -0.29 1.09
C VAL A 84 1.74 -0.12 -0.37
N ASP A 85 1.66 1.09 -0.92
CA ASP A 85 2.06 1.40 -2.29
C ASP A 85 3.55 1.11 -2.50
N GLN A 86 4.40 1.48 -1.53
CA GLN A 86 5.83 1.16 -1.59
C GLN A 86 6.09 -0.34 -1.56
N CYS A 87 5.43 -1.09 -0.68
CA CYS A 87 5.50 -2.54 -0.61
C CYS A 87 5.10 -3.20 -1.95
N VAL A 88 3.95 -2.82 -2.51
CA VAL A 88 3.45 -3.34 -3.78
C VAL A 88 4.41 -3.01 -4.93
N ASN A 89 4.92 -1.77 -4.98
CA ASN A 89 5.88 -1.33 -5.99
C ASN A 89 7.21 -2.07 -5.88
N ASP A 90 7.68 -2.38 -4.68
CA ASP A 90 8.89 -3.18 -4.48
C ASP A 90 8.69 -4.61 -5.04
N ILE A 91 7.54 -5.25 -4.74
CA ILE A 91 7.20 -6.58 -5.26
C ILE A 91 7.09 -6.58 -6.79
N GLN A 92 6.43 -5.59 -7.39
CA GLN A 92 6.24 -5.54 -8.85
C GLN A 92 7.46 -5.02 -9.61
N GLY A 93 8.33 -4.28 -8.92
CA GLY A 93 9.46 -3.59 -9.51
C GLY A 93 10.72 -4.43 -9.58
N PHE A 94 11.85 -3.73 -9.71
CA PHE A 94 13.17 -4.35 -9.90
C PHE A 94 13.56 -5.31 -8.75
N LYS A 95 13.18 -5.02 -7.51
CA LYS A 95 13.46 -5.90 -6.36
C LYS A 95 12.76 -7.24 -6.52
N GLY A 96 11.46 -7.25 -6.79
CA GLY A 96 10.73 -8.49 -7.03
C GLY A 96 11.15 -9.22 -8.29
N PHE A 97 11.57 -8.50 -9.34
CA PHE A 97 12.16 -9.14 -10.51
C PHE A 97 13.45 -9.91 -10.15
N LEU A 98 14.35 -9.30 -9.38
CA LEU A 98 15.64 -9.90 -9.03
C LEU A 98 15.55 -10.98 -7.95
N LEU A 99 14.77 -10.71 -6.89
CA LEU A 99 14.73 -11.55 -5.69
C LEU A 99 13.56 -12.56 -5.71
N GLY A 100 12.60 -12.36 -6.61
CA GLY A 100 11.31 -13.05 -6.57
C GLY A 100 10.31 -12.36 -5.64
N SER A 101 9.03 -12.68 -5.84
CA SER A 101 7.93 -12.08 -5.08
C SER A 101 8.02 -12.39 -3.59
N THR A 102 8.34 -13.64 -3.21
CA THR A 102 8.34 -14.09 -1.82
C THR A 102 9.37 -13.36 -0.97
N ILE A 103 10.63 -13.32 -1.42
CA ILE A 103 11.71 -12.66 -0.66
C ILE A 103 11.42 -11.16 -0.56
N THR A 104 10.97 -10.55 -1.66
CA THR A 104 10.66 -9.12 -1.68
C THR A 104 9.49 -8.78 -0.76
N ASN A 105 8.46 -9.61 -0.71
CA ASN A 105 7.33 -9.43 0.19
C ASN A 105 7.78 -9.46 1.66
N ILE A 106 8.63 -10.41 2.06
CA ILE A 106 9.15 -10.50 3.43
C ILE A 106 9.88 -9.21 3.82
N ILE A 107 10.76 -8.70 2.96
CA ILE A 107 11.60 -7.53 3.30
C ILE A 107 10.86 -6.19 3.19
N SER A 108 9.86 -6.08 2.31
CA SER A 108 9.21 -4.80 2.00
C SER A 108 7.85 -4.64 2.66
N CYS A 109 7.21 -5.71 3.14
CA CYS A 109 5.81 -5.70 3.57
C CYS A 109 5.56 -6.21 4.99
N GLN A 110 6.54 -6.80 5.69
CA GLN A 110 6.33 -7.32 7.05
C GLN A 110 5.98 -6.26 8.09
N ASP A 111 6.53 -5.05 7.95
CA ASP A 111 6.39 -3.97 8.95
C ASP A 111 5.44 -2.86 8.47
N LEU A 112 4.39 -3.24 7.73
CA LEU A 112 3.38 -2.27 7.29
C LEU A 112 2.65 -1.68 8.49
N LYS A 113 2.74 -0.35 8.62
CA LYS A 113 2.21 0.38 9.77
C LYS A 113 0.69 0.35 9.78
N THR A 114 0.14 -0.14 10.89
CA THR A 114 -1.30 -0.07 11.19
C THR A 114 -1.62 1.22 11.92
N ASP A 115 -2.73 1.86 11.54
CA ASP A 115 -3.18 3.08 12.23
C ASP A 115 -4.15 2.71 13.37
N GLY A 116 -3.68 2.84 14.61
CA GLY A 116 -4.45 2.54 15.82
C GLY A 116 -5.73 3.38 15.96
N TYR A 117 -5.77 4.57 15.36
CA TYR A 117 -6.91 5.50 15.49
C TYR A 117 -8.22 4.93 14.92
N PHE A 118 -8.14 4.16 13.82
CA PHE A 118 -9.32 3.57 13.17
C PHE A 118 -9.67 2.17 13.69
N THR A 119 -8.75 1.54 14.43
CA THR A 119 -8.98 0.22 15.04
C THR A 119 -9.49 0.31 16.48
N GLY A 120 -9.60 1.52 17.04
CA GLY A 120 -10.00 1.74 18.43
C GLY A 120 -8.85 1.50 19.43
N ASP A 121 -7.63 1.31 18.93
CA ASP A 121 -6.44 1.14 19.75
C ASP A 121 -5.88 2.51 20.16
N PRO A 122 -5.49 2.69 21.44
CA PRO A 122 -4.92 3.94 21.90
C PRO A 122 -3.51 4.07 21.33
N PHE A 123 -3.39 4.79 20.21
CA PHE A 123 -2.16 5.13 19.49
C PHE A 123 -1.56 4.01 18.62
N PRO A 124 -0.88 4.39 17.51
CA PRO A 124 -0.12 3.44 16.70
C PRO A 124 0.94 2.74 17.57
N SER A 125 0.94 1.41 17.58
CA SER A 125 2.00 0.62 18.19
C SER A 125 3.24 0.71 17.30
N PHE A 126 4.32 1.27 17.85
CA PHE A 126 5.65 1.34 17.24
C PHE A 126 6.40 0.02 17.36
#